data_AF-A0A849T9E8-F1
#
_entry.id   AF-A0A849T9E8-F1
#
_cell.length_a   1.000
_cell.length_b   1.000
_cell.length_c   1.000
_cell.angle_alpha   90.00
_cell.angle_beta   90.00
_cell.angle_gamma   90.00
#
_symmetry.space_group_name_H-M   'P 1'
#
loop_
_entity.id
_entity.type
_entity.pdbx_description
1 polymer ?
#
loop_
_entity_poly.entity_id
_entity_poly.type
_entity_poly.pdbx_seq_one_letter_code
_entity_poly.pdbx_strand_id
1 'polypeptide(L)'
;MSDQITITLYKERLNADSSDIDAALALGNYYYDEGNAAQAIVYYRIALDINPDLPGVRTDLGAMYWRNENLSQAEQAFRDVIAKDSSFGQAYINLGFLIQNAKGDLVGARAVWQKMLDLNPEHEMASKARELLKQTGATIN
;
A
#
# COMPACT_ATOMS: atom_id res chain seq x y z
N MET A 1 0.79 11.78 25.11
CA MET A 1 -0.46 12.48 25.55
C MET A 1 -1.04 13.33 24.43
N SER A 2 -0.23 14.00 23.61
CA SER A 2 -0.66 14.75 22.42
C SER A 2 -1.47 13.90 21.44
N ASP A 3 -1.02 12.68 21.18
CA ASP A 3 -1.55 11.89 20.05
C ASP A 3 -2.95 11.36 20.36
N GLN A 4 -3.20 10.97 21.61
CA GLN A 4 -4.52 10.52 22.08
C GLN A 4 -5.60 11.61 21.95
N ILE A 5 -5.25 12.87 22.23
CA ILE A 5 -6.15 14.01 22.08
C ILE A 5 -6.44 14.25 20.59
N THR A 6 -5.41 14.23 19.76
CA THR A 6 -5.52 14.41 18.31
C THR A 6 -6.40 13.35 17.64
N ILE A 7 -6.25 12.08 18.00
CA ILE A 7 -7.08 10.98 17.49
C ILE A 7 -8.54 11.15 17.92
N THR A 8 -8.77 11.53 19.18
CA THR A 8 -10.13 11.74 19.70
C THR A 8 -10.82 12.86 18.92
N LEU A 9 -10.12 13.97 18.67
CA LEU A 9 -10.62 15.07 17.85
C LEU A 9 -10.97 14.62 16.42
N TYR A 10 -10.12 13.84 15.76
CA TYR A 10 -10.42 13.35 14.42
C TYR A 10 -11.61 12.38 14.41
N LYS A 11 -11.80 11.56 15.44
CA LYS A 11 -12.99 10.72 15.58
C LYS A 11 -14.25 11.53 15.76
N GLU A 12 -14.21 12.59 16.57
CA GLU A 12 -15.34 13.51 16.76
C GLU A 12 -15.69 14.25 15.46
N ARG A 13 -14.67 14.70 14.72
CA ARG A 13 -14.88 15.30 13.38
C ARG A 13 -15.59 14.34 12.45
N LEU A 14 -15.14 13.10 12.34
CA LEU A 14 -15.74 12.10 11.46
C LEU A 14 -17.15 11.67 11.92
N ASN A 15 -17.43 11.73 13.23
CA ASN A 15 -18.77 11.52 13.76
C ASN A 15 -19.73 12.69 13.45
N ALA A 16 -19.22 13.93 13.44
CA ALA A 16 -20.00 15.11 13.10
C ALA A 16 -20.22 15.25 11.58
N ASP A 17 -19.21 14.86 10.79
CA ASP A 17 -19.22 14.87 9.34
C ASP A 17 -18.54 13.59 8.81
N SER A 18 -19.35 12.63 8.34
CA SER A 18 -18.83 11.37 7.80
C SER A 18 -18.13 11.52 6.45
N SER A 19 -18.13 12.71 5.85
CA SER A 19 -17.41 13.04 4.62
C SER A 19 -16.09 13.76 4.84
N ASP A 20 -15.67 13.95 6.10
CA ASP A 20 -14.38 14.55 6.46
C ASP A 20 -13.21 13.61 6.12
N ILE A 21 -12.76 13.68 4.87
CA ILE A 21 -11.69 12.83 4.35
C ILE A 21 -10.36 13.08 5.07
N ASP A 22 -10.08 14.32 5.47
CA ASP A 22 -8.84 14.66 6.17
C ASP A 22 -8.78 13.97 7.54
N ALA A 23 -9.90 13.93 8.26
CA ALA A 23 -10.01 13.20 9.51
C ALA A 23 -9.85 11.68 9.30
N ALA A 24 -10.45 11.11 8.25
CA ALA A 24 -10.30 9.71 7.91
C ALA A 24 -8.85 9.36 7.56
N LEU A 25 -8.17 10.17 6.75
CA LEU A 25 -6.76 9.97 6.38
C LEU A 25 -5.84 10.09 7.59
N ALA A 26 -6.05 11.10 8.45
CA ALA A 26 -5.25 11.28 9.65
C ALA A 26 -5.36 10.09 10.61
N LEU A 27 -6.57 9.54 10.79
CA LEU A 27 -6.78 8.33 11.59
C LEU A 27 -6.15 7.09 10.94
N GLY A 28 -6.29 6.93 9.62
CA GLY A 28 -5.67 5.84 8.86
C GLY A 28 -4.15 5.82 9.01
N ASN A 29 -3.51 6.98 8.80
CA ASN A 29 -2.07 7.15 8.94
C ASN A 29 -1.61 6.90 10.38
N TYR A 30 -2.33 7.44 11.36
CA TYR A 30 -2.00 7.19 12.77
C TYR A 30 -1.99 5.70 13.10
N TYR A 31 -3.04 4.96 12.70
CA TYR A 31 -3.10 3.53 12.98
C TYR A 31 -2.12 2.71 12.14
N TYR A 32 -1.73 3.20 10.95
CA TYR A 32 -0.67 2.61 10.15
C TYR A 32 0.68 2.70 10.88
N ASP A 33 1.01 3.86 11.45
CA ASP A 33 2.26 4.12 12.17
C ASP A 33 2.34 3.34 13.49
N GLU A 34 1.21 3.23 14.21
CA GLU A 34 1.09 2.39 15.41
C GLU A 34 1.14 0.88 15.11
N GLY A 35 1.10 0.49 13.84
CA GLY A 35 1.05 -0.92 13.42
C GLY A 35 -0.30 -1.59 13.65
N ASN A 36 -1.35 -0.84 13.99
CA ASN A 36 -2.71 -1.36 14.13
C ASN A 36 -3.40 -1.48 12.77
N ALA A 37 -3.04 -2.54 12.04
CA ALA A 37 -3.52 -2.78 10.69
C ALA A 37 -5.05 -2.83 10.60
N ALA A 38 -5.73 -3.41 11.60
CA ALA A 38 -7.19 -3.52 11.61
C ALA A 38 -7.89 -2.15 11.63
N GLN A 39 -7.43 -1.22 12.47
CA GLN A 39 -7.99 0.12 12.50
C GLN A 39 -7.58 0.94 11.27
N ALA A 40 -6.33 0.82 10.80
CA ALA A 40 -5.87 1.51 9.59
C ALA A 40 -6.73 1.13 8.37
N ILE A 41 -7.07 -0.17 8.21
CA ILE A 41 -7.98 -0.65 7.16
C ILE A 41 -9.33 0.07 7.23
N VAL A 42 -9.92 0.22 8.43
CA VAL A 42 -11.23 0.87 8.59
C VAL A 42 -11.19 2.31 8.06
N TYR A 43 -10.23 3.12 8.51
CA TYR A 43 -10.22 4.54 8.15
C TYR A 43 -9.73 4.79 6.72
N TYR A 44 -8.80 3.99 6.18
CA TYR A 44 -8.45 4.07 4.77
C TYR A 44 -9.60 3.66 3.85
N ARG A 45 -10.43 2.68 4.25
CA ARG A 45 -11.65 2.36 3.50
C ARG A 45 -12.63 3.53 3.51
N ILE A 46 -12.85 4.18 4.65
CA ILE A 46 -13.70 5.38 4.73
C ILE A 46 -13.18 6.47 3.79
N ALA A 47 -11.87 6.75 3.83
CA ALA A 47 -11.26 7.75 2.94
C ALA A 47 -11.46 7.40 1.44
N LEU A 48 -11.31 6.13 1.07
CA LEU A 48 -11.51 5.66 -0.30
C LEU A 48 -12.99 5.57 -0.72
N ASP A 49 -13.92 5.44 0.23
CA ASP A 49 -15.36 5.52 -0.03
C ASP A 49 -15.78 6.98 -0.32
N ILE A 50 -15.12 7.96 0.30
CA ILE A 50 -15.31 9.39 0.04
C ILE A 50 -14.62 9.82 -1.26
N ASN A 51 -13.34 9.48 -1.43
CA ASN A 51 -12.58 9.72 -2.65
C ASN A 51 -11.88 8.45 -3.14
N PRO A 52 -12.43 7.78 -4.18
CA PRO A 52 -11.85 6.54 -4.72
C PRO A 52 -10.50 6.70 -5.43
N ASP A 53 -10.11 7.93 -5.77
CA ASP A 53 -8.93 8.27 -6.59
C ASP A 53 -7.73 8.70 -5.75
N LEU A 54 -7.36 7.85 -4.80
CA LEU A 54 -6.20 8.04 -3.92
C LEU A 54 -5.27 6.83 -4.02
N PRO A 55 -4.39 6.76 -5.04
CA PRO A 55 -3.53 5.60 -5.28
C PRO A 55 -2.56 5.32 -4.14
N GLY A 56 -2.06 6.37 -3.46
CA GLY A 56 -1.24 6.23 -2.25
C GLY A 56 -2.00 5.53 -1.13
N VAL A 57 -3.19 6.03 -0.80
CA VAL A 57 -4.05 5.45 0.24
C VAL A 57 -4.48 4.02 -0.09
N ARG A 58 -4.77 3.72 -1.37
CA ARG A 58 -5.08 2.36 -1.81
C ARG A 58 -3.87 1.42 -1.70
N THR A 59 -2.66 1.93 -1.95
CA THR A 59 -1.42 1.20 -1.73
C THR A 59 -1.18 0.93 -0.25
N ASP A 60 -1.38 1.93 0.62
CA ASP A 60 -1.23 1.77 2.07
C ASP A 60 -2.29 0.82 2.65
N LEU A 61 -3.52 0.88 2.14
CA LEU A 61 -4.57 -0.09 2.45
C LEU A 61 -4.14 -1.51 2.06
N GLY A 62 -3.53 -1.69 0.88
CA GLY A 62 -2.96 -2.97 0.46
C GLY A 62 -1.87 -3.48 1.43
N ALA A 63 -0.99 -2.58 1.89
CA ALA A 63 0.02 -2.92 2.89
C ALA A 63 -0.61 -3.31 4.24
N MET A 64 -1.68 -2.63 4.66
CA MET A 64 -2.41 -2.99 5.88
C MET A 64 -3.16 -4.32 5.75
N TYR A 65 -3.76 -4.61 4.60
CA TYR A 65 -4.31 -5.94 4.35
C TYR A 65 -3.24 -7.03 4.46
N TRP A 66 -2.04 -6.79 3.92
CA TRP A 66 -0.95 -7.73 4.03
C TRP A 66 -0.51 -7.93 5.49
N ARG A 67 -0.32 -6.85 6.25
CA ARG A 67 0.00 -6.94 7.69
C ARG A 67 -1.09 -7.64 8.50
N ASN A 68 -2.34 -7.55 8.06
CA ASN A 68 -3.48 -8.24 8.66
C ASN A 68 -3.75 -9.61 8.02
N GLU A 69 -2.76 -10.22 7.35
CA GLU A 69 -2.79 -11.54 6.72
C GLU A 69 -3.87 -11.74 5.63
N ASN A 70 -4.52 -10.67 5.17
CA ASN A 70 -5.53 -10.67 4.10
C ASN A 70 -4.87 -10.57 2.73
N LEU A 71 -4.10 -11.61 2.37
CA LEU A 71 -3.21 -11.62 1.20
C LEU A 71 -3.94 -11.35 -0.12
N SER A 72 -5.14 -11.92 -0.31
CA SER A 72 -5.93 -11.69 -1.53
C SER A 72 -6.35 -10.24 -1.70
N GLN A 73 -6.76 -9.56 -0.62
CA GLN A 73 -7.14 -8.15 -0.67
C GLN A 73 -5.93 -7.24 -0.87
N ALA A 74 -4.79 -7.59 -0.27
CA ALA A 74 -3.53 -6.88 -0.50
C ALA A 74 -3.11 -6.94 -1.98
N GLU A 75 -3.12 -8.14 -2.58
CA GLU A 75 -2.78 -8.32 -3.99
C GLU A 75 -3.73 -7.52 -4.89
N GLN A 76 -5.04 -7.59 -4.64
CA GLN A 76 -6.02 -6.84 -5.41
C GLN A 76 -5.78 -5.33 -5.32
N ALA A 77 -5.54 -4.80 -4.12
CA ALA A 77 -5.31 -3.37 -3.92
C ALA A 77 -4.09 -2.87 -4.72
N PHE A 78 -2.97 -3.60 -4.70
CA PHE A 78 -1.79 -3.21 -5.49
C PHE A 78 -2.05 -3.31 -7.00
N ARG A 79 -2.75 -4.36 -7.44
CA ARG A 79 -3.11 -4.53 -8.86
C ARG A 79 -4.05 -3.44 -9.36
N ASP A 80 -5.02 -3.01 -8.54
CA ASP A 80 -5.93 -1.92 -8.87
C ASP A 80 -5.18 -0.60 -9.09
N VAL A 81 -4.21 -0.30 -8.22
CA VAL A 81 -3.36 0.90 -8.38
C VAL A 81 -2.57 0.81 -9.69
N ILE A 82 -1.90 -0.32 -9.94
CA ILE A 82 -1.13 -0.53 -11.17
C ILE A 82 -1.99 -0.43 -12.44
N ALA A 83 -3.23 -0.92 -12.38
CA ALA A 83 -4.15 -0.91 -13.52
C ALA A 83 -4.65 0.51 -13.85
N LYS A 84 -4.81 1.36 -12.83
CA LYS A 84 -5.23 2.76 -13.00
C LYS A 84 -4.06 3.68 -13.33
N ASP A 85 -2.95 3.50 -12.63
CA ASP A 85 -1.73 4.28 -12.80
C ASP A 85 -0.54 3.32 -12.90
N SER A 86 -0.15 3.02 -14.14
CA SER A 86 0.98 2.17 -14.43
C SER A 86 2.33 2.78 -14.04
N SER A 87 2.38 4.07 -13.71
CA SER A 87 3.58 4.77 -13.26
C SER A 87 3.77 4.70 -11.74
N PHE A 88 2.78 4.23 -10.98
CA PHE A 88 2.84 4.18 -9.52
C PHE A 88 3.79 3.08 -9.00
N GLY A 89 5.10 3.38 -8.95
CA GLY A 89 6.14 2.39 -8.69
C GLY A 89 6.05 1.68 -7.34
N GLN A 90 5.55 2.35 -6.29
CA GLN A 90 5.42 1.74 -4.96
C GLN A 90 4.50 0.52 -4.96
N ALA A 91 3.44 0.52 -5.78
CA ALA A 91 2.53 -0.61 -5.90
C ALA A 91 3.21 -1.84 -6.54
N TYR A 92 4.09 -1.65 -7.52
CA TYR A 92 4.90 -2.74 -8.10
C TYR A 92 5.85 -3.35 -7.08
N ILE A 93 6.53 -2.51 -6.30
CA ILE A 93 7.46 -2.97 -5.27
C ILE A 93 6.72 -3.81 -4.23
N ASN A 94 5.59 -3.31 -3.72
CA ASN A 94 4.78 -4.00 -2.72
C ASN A 94 4.16 -5.30 -3.28
N LEU A 95 3.67 -5.29 -4.51
CA LEU A 95 3.14 -6.50 -5.15
C LEU A 95 4.21 -7.59 -5.33
N GLY A 96 5.41 -7.22 -5.78
CA GLY A 96 6.50 -8.18 -5.93
C GLY A 96 6.92 -8.80 -4.59
N PHE A 97 7.04 -7.99 -3.54
CA PHE A 97 7.30 -8.52 -2.20
C PHE A 97 6.18 -9.41 -1.69
N LEU A 98 4.91 -9.04 -1.91
CA LEU A 98 3.79 -9.89 -1.52
C LEU A 98 3.87 -11.25 -2.22
N ILE A 99 4.10 -11.27 -3.54
CA ILE A 99 4.22 -12.52 -4.32
C ILE A 99 5.39 -13.37 -3.80
N GLN A 100 6.55 -12.76 -3.57
CA GLN A 100 7.72 -13.45 -3.03
C GLN A 100 7.43 -14.08 -1.65
N ASN A 101 6.91 -13.30 -0.72
CA ASN A 101 6.79 -13.71 0.69
C ASN A 101 5.57 -14.58 0.95
N ALA A 102 4.44 -14.29 0.30
CA ALA A 102 3.19 -14.99 0.56
C ALA A 102 3.03 -16.27 -0.28
N LYS A 103 3.59 -16.30 -1.50
CA LYS A 103 3.48 -17.44 -2.41
C LYS A 103 4.79 -18.21 -2.58
N GLY A 104 5.91 -17.69 -2.08
CA GLY A 104 7.24 -18.24 -2.37
C GLY A 104 7.64 -18.09 -3.84
N ASP A 105 6.89 -17.31 -4.63
CA ASP A 105 7.07 -17.21 -6.07
C ASP A 105 8.07 -16.10 -6.42
N LEU A 106 9.35 -16.46 -6.38
CA LEU A 106 10.42 -15.53 -6.70
C LEU A 106 10.40 -15.11 -8.17
N VAL A 107 9.97 -15.99 -9.07
CA VAL A 107 9.92 -15.72 -10.52
C VAL A 107 8.83 -14.68 -10.82
N GLY A 108 7.64 -14.86 -10.25
CA GLY A 108 6.53 -13.90 -10.36
C GLY A 108 6.89 -12.54 -9.76
N ALA A 109 7.55 -12.51 -8.60
CA ALA A 109 8.01 -11.26 -7.99
C ALA A 109 8.97 -10.48 -8.90
N ARG A 110 9.96 -11.17 -9.48
CA ARG A 110 10.91 -10.58 -10.45
C ARG A 110 10.19 -10.06 -11.68
N ALA A 111 9.22 -10.79 -12.22
CA ALA A 111 8.45 -10.35 -13.37
C ALA A 111 7.70 -9.02 -13.10
N VAL A 112 7.16 -8.84 -11.89
CA VAL A 112 6.51 -7.59 -11.49
C VAL A 112 7.51 -6.43 -11.43
N TRP A 113 8.66 -6.62 -10.78
CA TRP A 113 9.68 -5.56 -10.70
C TRP A 113 10.30 -5.23 -12.06
N GLN A 114 10.50 -6.23 -12.92
CA GLN A 114 10.98 -6.01 -14.28
C GLN A 114 9.97 -5.22 -15.11
N LYS A 115 8.67 -5.58 -15.04
CA LYS A 115 7.61 -4.84 -15.72
C LYS A 115 7.58 -3.36 -15.35
N MET A 116 7.83 -3.03 -14.08
CA MET A 116 7.94 -1.64 -13.63
C MET A 116 9.06 -0.90 -14.39
N LEU A 117 10.24 -1.52 -14.50
CA LEU A 117 11.39 -0.95 -15.21
C LEU A 117 11.16 -0.85 -16.71
N ASP A 118 10.47 -1.82 -17.31
CA ASP A 118 10.16 -1.80 -18.75
C ASP A 118 9.20 -0.66 -19.10
N LEU A 119 8.27 -0.33 -18.19
CA LEU A 119 7.31 0.75 -18.38
C LEU A 119 7.91 2.12 -18.05
N ASN A 120 8.72 2.22 -16.99
CA ASN A 120 9.31 3.49 -16.58
C ASN A 120 10.72 3.30 -15.98
N PRO A 121 11.75 3.23 -16.84
CA PRO A 121 13.13 2.96 -16.42
C PRO A 121 13.73 4.02 -15.48
N GLU A 122 13.21 5.25 -15.53
CA GLU A 122 13.72 6.42 -14.78
C GLU A 122 12.85 6.78 -13.57
N HIS A 123 11.89 5.92 -13.20
CA HIS A 123 11.06 6.13 -12.01
C HIS A 123 11.89 6.16 -10.71
N GLU A 124 11.45 6.89 -9.68
CA GLU A 124 12.15 6.98 -8.38
C GLU A 124 12.44 5.60 -7.74
N MET A 125 11.49 4.67 -7.84
CA MET A 125 11.62 3.29 -7.37
C MET A 125 12.46 2.38 -8.29
N ALA A 126 12.94 2.85 -9.45
CA ALA A 126 13.66 2.02 -10.42
C ALA A 126 14.98 1.48 -9.84
N SER A 127 15.71 2.30 -9.08
CA SER A 127 16.91 1.86 -8.37
C SER A 127 16.61 0.71 -7.40
N LYS A 128 15.47 0.78 -6.70
CA LYS A 128 15.03 -0.29 -5.80
C LYS A 128 14.68 -1.56 -6.56
N ALA A 129 13.93 -1.46 -7.67
CA ALA A 129 13.59 -2.61 -8.50
C ALA A 129 14.86 -3.31 -9.06
N ARG A 130 15.85 -2.54 -9.54
CA ARG A 130 17.14 -3.09 -10.02
C ARG A 130 17.90 -3.82 -8.92
N GLU A 131 17.94 -3.24 -7.71
CA GLU A 131 18.57 -3.86 -6.55
C GLU A 131 17.92 -5.22 -6.24
N LEU A 132 16.58 -5.26 -6.17
CA LEU A 132 15.82 -6.48 -5.90
C LEU A 132 16.06 -7.55 -6.96
N LEU A 133 16.08 -7.17 -8.25
CA LEU A 133 16.40 -8.08 -9.35
C LEU A 133 17.84 -8.61 -9.29
N LYS A 134 18.81 -7.82 -8.81
CA LYS A 134 20.18 -8.31 -8.63
C LYS A 134 20.28 -9.31 -7.49
N GLN A 135 19.71 -8.98 -6.33
CA GLN A 135 19.74 -9.83 -5.12
C GLN A 135 19.07 -11.18 -5.35
N THR A 136 17.92 -11.15 -6.04
CA THR A 136 17.13 -12.37 -6.30
C THR A 136 17.64 -13.16 -7.51
N GLY A 137 18.59 -12.64 -8.29
CA GLY A 137 19.18 -13.34 -9.43
C GLY A 137 20.30 -14.30 -9.02
N ALA A 138 21.01 -13.97 -7.93
CA ALA A 138 22.07 -14.80 -7.39
C ALA A 138 21.55 -16.09 -6.71
N THR A 139 20.24 -16.15 -6.40
CA THR A 139 19.59 -17.25 -5.67
C THR A 139 18.96 -18.31 -6.59
N ILE A 140 18.94 -18.08 -7.91
CA ILE A 140 18.27 -18.95 -8.90
C ILE A 140 19.28 -19.79 -9.70
N ASN A 141 20.59 -19.56 -9.52
CA ASN A 141 21.67 -20.30 -10.19
C ASN A 141 22.24 -21.43 -9.33
#